data_AF-A0A9P1CSA6-F1
#
_entry.id   AF-A0A9P1CSA6-F1
#
_cell.length_a   1.000
_cell.length_b   1.000
_cell.length_c   1.000
_cell.angle_alpha   90.00
_cell.angle_beta   90.00
_cell.angle_gamma   90.00
#
_symmetry.space_group_name_H-M   'P 1'
#
loop_
_entity.id
_entity.type
_entity.pdbx_description
1 polymer ?
#
loop_
_entity_poly.entity_id
_entity_poly.type
_entity_poly.pdbx_seq_one_letter_code
_entity_poly.pdbx_strand_id
1 'polypeptide(L)'
;MWVFKQSRYAAEYEELQLAVRLVDWLVATEGCQNFRPQQAQRLLNSEGLWQTLRTRLMRAWRGIWGEDAVDRVAKALLQRLADPTALDVADGATISRPVDCVGLQTYLALCEGIHGDGSPARSPLHESLQ
;
A
#
# COMPACT_ATOMS: atom_id res chain seq x y z
N MET A 1 17.08 -26.27 16.38
CA MET A 1 15.72 -25.70 16.36
C MET A 1 15.76 -24.36 15.62
N TRP A 2 15.68 -24.39 14.27
CA TRP A 2 15.87 -23.21 13.38
C TRP A 2 14.65 -22.90 12.49
N VAL A 3 13.58 -23.69 12.59
CA VAL A 3 12.45 -23.68 11.63
C VAL A 3 11.54 -22.45 11.77
N PHE A 4 11.51 -21.77 12.91
CA PHE A 4 10.58 -20.65 13.17
C PHE A 4 10.99 -19.30 12.58
N LYS A 5 12.28 -19.07 12.29
CA LYS A 5 12.74 -17.79 11.72
C LYS A 5 12.43 -17.67 10.22
N GLN A 6 12.41 -18.80 9.51
CA GLN A 6 12.25 -18.81 8.06
C GLN A 6 10.80 -18.56 7.62
N SER A 7 9.82 -19.06 8.39
CA SER A 7 8.39 -18.82 8.12
C SER A 7 8.00 -17.36 8.30
N ARG A 8 8.55 -16.69 9.32
CA ARG A 8 8.28 -15.26 9.57
C ARG A 8 8.85 -14.38 8.46
N TYR A 9 10.09 -14.60 8.05
CA TYR A 9 10.71 -13.85 6.96
C TYR A 9 9.94 -14.01 5.64
N ALA A 10 9.56 -15.26 5.30
CA ALA A 10 8.78 -15.54 4.11
C ALA A 10 7.42 -14.80 4.11
N ALA A 11 6.71 -14.84 5.24
CA ALA A 11 5.43 -14.13 5.38
C ALA A 11 5.59 -12.61 5.28
N GLU A 12 6.60 -12.02 5.91
CA GLU A 12 6.86 -10.57 5.82
C GLU A 12 7.24 -10.14 4.39
N TYR A 13 7.95 -11.00 3.65
CA TYR A 13 8.29 -10.77 2.25
C TYR A 13 7.07 -10.86 1.32
N GLU A 14 6.18 -11.83 1.56
CA GLU A 14 4.91 -11.94 0.84
C GLU A 14 4.01 -10.72 1.07
N GLU A 15 3.88 -10.25 2.31
CA GLU A 15 3.11 -9.04 2.62
C GLU A 15 3.72 -7.79 1.96
N LEU A 16 5.05 -7.70 1.88
CA LEU A 16 5.75 -6.64 1.17
C LEU A 16 5.41 -6.61 -0.32
N GLN A 17 5.46 -7.77 -0.98
CA GLN A 17 5.07 -7.88 -2.38
C GLN A 17 3.60 -7.53 -2.60
N LEU A 18 2.74 -7.96 -1.68
CA LEU A 18 1.32 -7.61 -1.71
C LEU A 18 1.12 -6.10 -1.56
N ALA A 19 1.81 -5.43 -0.65
CA ALA A 19 1.70 -3.97 -0.49
C ALA A 19 2.06 -3.21 -1.77
N VAL A 20 3.17 -3.56 -2.42
CA VAL A 20 3.57 -2.95 -3.70
C VAL A 20 2.48 -3.15 -4.76
N ARG A 21 2.00 -4.39 -4.91
CA ARG A 21 0.97 -4.74 -5.91
C ARG A 21 -0.37 -4.07 -5.62
N LEU A 22 -0.75 -3.94 -4.35
CA LEU A 22 -1.96 -3.24 -3.96
C LEU A 22 -1.87 -1.76 -4.31
N VAL A 23 -0.75 -1.11 -4.00
CA VAL A 23 -0.56 0.30 -4.36
C VAL A 23 -0.64 0.50 -5.87
N ASP A 24 0.12 -0.28 -6.64
CA ASP A 24 0.12 -0.21 -8.10
C ASP A 24 -1.29 -0.38 -8.67
N TRP A 25 -2.02 -1.40 -8.21
CA TRP A 25 -3.38 -1.65 -8.64
C TRP A 25 -4.37 -0.55 -8.23
N LEU A 26 -4.26 -0.04 -7.00
CA LEU A 26 -5.11 1.05 -6.51
C LEU A 26 -4.87 2.32 -7.32
N VAL A 27 -3.61 2.67 -7.58
CA VAL A 27 -3.25 3.82 -8.41
C VAL A 27 -3.72 3.63 -9.85
N ALA A 28 -3.57 2.43 -10.43
CA ALA A 28 -4.01 2.15 -11.79
C ALA A 28 -5.54 2.18 -11.96
N THR A 29 -6.30 1.82 -10.92
CA THR A 29 -7.77 1.71 -10.99
C THR A 29 -8.51 2.94 -10.51
N GLU A 30 -8.04 3.59 -9.44
CA GLU A 30 -8.71 4.76 -8.86
C GLU A 30 -7.93 6.07 -9.08
N GLY A 31 -6.66 6.00 -9.45
CA GLY A 31 -5.79 7.17 -9.53
C GLY A 31 -5.30 7.67 -8.16
N CYS A 32 -4.18 8.39 -8.20
CA CYS A 32 -3.49 8.89 -7.00
C CYS A 32 -4.35 9.81 -6.12
N GLN A 33 -5.23 10.62 -6.71
CA GLN A 33 -6.01 11.63 -5.99
C GLN A 33 -6.94 11.03 -4.92
N ASN A 34 -7.39 9.79 -5.12
CA ASN A 34 -8.29 9.09 -4.21
C ASN A 34 -7.60 8.53 -2.96
N PHE A 35 -6.26 8.56 -2.90
CA PHE A 35 -5.48 8.05 -1.76
C PHE A 35 -4.55 9.09 -1.14
N ARG A 36 -4.74 10.37 -1.46
CA ARG A 36 -4.15 11.46 -0.67
C ARG A 36 -4.55 11.34 0.80
N PRO A 37 -3.76 11.86 1.75
CA PRO A 37 -3.99 11.64 3.18
C PRO A 37 -5.43 11.88 3.66
N GLN A 38 -6.05 12.99 3.22
CA GLN A 38 -7.45 13.30 3.57
C GLN A 38 -8.46 12.27 3.03
N GLN A 39 -8.23 11.73 1.83
CA GLN A 39 -9.13 10.75 1.20
C GLN A 39 -8.91 9.34 1.77
N ALA A 40 -7.65 8.96 2.02
CA ALA A 40 -7.32 7.74 2.73
C ALA A 40 -7.99 7.72 4.13
N GLN A 41 -7.93 8.85 4.85
CA GLN A 41 -8.61 9.01 6.14
C GLN A 41 -10.14 8.89 6.02
N ARG A 42 -10.75 9.44 4.96
CA ARG A 42 -12.20 9.28 4.72
C ARG A 42 -12.58 7.84 4.40
N LEU A 43 -11.78 7.13 3.62
CA LEU A 43 -11.96 5.72 3.30
C LEU A 43 -11.92 4.86 4.57
N LEU A 44 -10.97 5.12 5.47
CA LEU A 44 -10.86 4.41 6.75
C LEU A 44 -12.03 4.67 7.70
N ASN A 45 -12.54 5.91 7.73
CA ASN A 45 -13.61 6.31 8.64
C ASN A 45 -15.02 6.02 8.11
N SER A 46 -15.16 5.56 6.86
CA SER A 46 -16.44 5.24 6.25
C SER A 46 -16.54 3.75 5.96
N GLU A 47 -17.40 3.06 6.73
CA GLU A 47 -17.63 1.63 6.55
C GLU A 47 -18.11 1.30 5.13
N GLY A 48 -19.03 2.09 4.55
CA GLY A 48 -19.55 1.85 3.21
C GLY A 48 -18.49 2.00 2.10
N LEU A 49 -17.63 3.02 2.20
CA LEU A 49 -16.54 3.21 1.23
C LEU A 49 -15.48 2.11 1.38
N TRP A 50 -15.13 1.76 2.62
CA TRP A 50 -14.24 0.64 2.89
C TRP A 50 -14.79 -0.67 2.35
N GLN A 51 -16.05 -1.01 2.59
CA GLN A 51 -16.64 -2.27 2.09
C GLN A 51 -16.65 -2.32 0.56
N THR A 52 -16.94 -1.20 -0.10
CA THR A 52 -16.90 -1.12 -1.57
C THR A 52 -15.50 -1.41 -2.10
N LEU A 53 -14.48 -0.78 -1.52
CA LEU A 53 -13.08 -1.02 -1.89
C LEU A 53 -12.67 -2.46 -1.57
N ARG A 54 -13.01 -2.95 -0.38
CA ARG A 54 -12.72 -4.30 0.10
C ARG A 54 -13.29 -5.35 -0.83
N THR A 55 -14.54 -5.24 -1.27
CA THR A 55 -15.14 -6.19 -2.22
C THR A 55 -14.32 -6.28 -3.51
N ARG A 56 -13.84 -5.15 -4.03
CA ARG A 56 -13.01 -5.12 -5.24
C ARG A 56 -11.63 -5.72 -5.02
N LEU A 57 -11.00 -5.40 -3.89
CA LEU A 57 -9.73 -6.00 -3.47
C LEU A 57 -9.84 -7.51 -3.34
N MET A 58 -10.90 -8.00 -2.68
CA MET A 58 -11.13 -9.44 -2.52
C MET A 58 -11.35 -10.12 -3.86
N ARG A 59 -12.09 -9.50 -4.78
CA ARG A 59 -12.28 -10.06 -6.13
C ARG A 59 -10.97 -10.18 -6.90
N ALA A 60 -10.08 -9.20 -6.78
CA ALA A 60 -8.82 -9.17 -7.51
C ALA A 60 -7.74 -10.07 -6.89
N TRP A 61 -7.63 -10.11 -5.55
CA TRP A 61 -6.43 -10.60 -4.88
C TRP A 61 -6.64 -11.80 -3.95
N ARG A 62 -7.87 -12.10 -3.50
CA ARG A 62 -8.11 -13.15 -2.48
C ARG A 62 -7.61 -14.52 -2.92
N GLY A 63 -7.73 -14.84 -4.22
CA GLY A 63 -7.37 -16.16 -4.75
C GLY A 63 -5.86 -16.42 -4.78
N ILE A 64 -5.06 -15.34 -4.72
CA ILE A 64 -3.59 -15.42 -4.78
C ILE A 64 -3.00 -15.31 -3.38
N TRP A 65 -3.54 -14.40 -2.55
CA TRP A 65 -2.92 -14.00 -1.28
C TRP A 65 -3.73 -14.38 -0.03
N GLY A 66 -4.98 -14.83 -0.20
CA GLY A 66 -5.90 -15.06 0.91
C GLY A 66 -6.59 -13.77 1.40
N GLU A 67 -7.76 -13.93 1.99
CA GLU A 67 -8.59 -12.81 2.47
C GLU A 67 -7.91 -12.00 3.58
N ASP A 68 -7.37 -12.69 4.60
CA ASP A 68 -6.78 -12.05 5.78
C ASP A 68 -5.56 -11.18 5.43
N ALA A 69 -4.71 -11.63 4.51
CA ALA A 69 -3.53 -10.87 4.10
C ALA A 69 -3.93 -9.62 3.31
N VAL A 70 -4.88 -9.75 2.37
CA VAL A 70 -5.36 -8.62 1.57
C VAL A 70 -6.03 -7.57 2.46
N ASP A 71 -6.90 -7.98 3.39
CA ASP A 71 -7.60 -7.05 4.29
C ASP A 71 -6.61 -6.32 5.21
N ARG A 72 -5.69 -7.06 5.84
CA ARG A 72 -4.69 -6.53 6.75
C ARG A 72 -3.74 -5.55 6.06
N VAL A 73 -3.15 -5.93 4.93
CA VAL A 73 -2.18 -5.11 4.20
C VAL A 73 -2.86 -3.87 3.60
N ALA A 74 -4.08 -4.01 3.06
CA ALA A 74 -4.81 -2.86 2.53
C ALA A 74 -5.15 -1.82 3.62
N LYS A 75 -5.58 -2.26 4.81
CA LYS A 75 -5.84 -1.36 5.94
C LYS A 75 -4.56 -0.66 6.41
N ALA A 76 -3.47 -1.42 6.59
CA ALA A 76 -2.19 -0.88 7.02
C ALA A 76 -1.67 0.17 6.03
N LEU A 77 -1.79 -0.11 4.72
CA LEU A 77 -1.46 0.84 3.66
C LEU A 77 -2.30 2.12 3.76
N LEU A 78 -3.63 2.00 3.86
CA LEU A 78 -4.51 3.16 3.95
C LEU A 78 -4.23 4.00 5.21
N GLN A 79 -3.94 3.35 6.34
CA GLN A 79 -3.54 4.03 7.59
C GLN A 79 -2.25 4.82 7.37
N ARG A 80 -1.26 4.20 6.72
CA ARG A 80 0.01 4.86 6.43
C ARG A 80 -0.13 6.01 5.44
N LEU A 81 -1.02 5.90 4.45
CA LEU A 81 -1.32 6.98 3.51
C LEU A 81 -2.10 8.12 4.18
N ALA A 82 -2.99 7.80 5.13
CA ALA A 82 -3.75 8.78 5.89
C ALA A 82 -2.86 9.62 6.83
N ASP A 83 -1.81 9.02 7.37
CA ASP A 83 -0.79 9.71 8.16
C ASP A 83 0.64 9.34 7.69
N PRO A 84 1.14 10.00 6.64
CA PRO A 84 2.48 9.75 6.10
C PRO A 84 3.59 10.27 7.04
N THR A 85 3.25 11.15 7.99
CA THR A 85 4.16 11.76 8.96
C THR A 85 4.19 11.06 10.32
N ALA A 86 3.29 10.11 10.58
CA ALA A 86 3.39 9.17 11.70
C ALA A 86 4.63 8.29 11.56
N LEU A 87 5.78 8.90 11.78
CA LEU A 87 7.04 8.28 12.13
C LEU A 87 7.20 8.52 13.62
N ASP A 88 7.06 7.44 14.40
CA ASP A 88 7.85 7.20 15.61
C ASP A 88 8.00 8.36 16.63
N VAL A 89 6.90 8.93 17.15
CA VAL A 89 6.96 9.74 18.40
C VAL A 89 5.86 9.34 19.39
N ALA A 90 5.65 8.04 19.54
CA ALA A 90 4.95 7.50 20.71
C ALA A 90 5.79 6.36 21.28
N ASP A 91 6.58 6.68 22.30
CA ASP A 91 7.15 5.72 23.26
C ASP A 91 7.88 4.49 22.68
N GLY A 92 9.04 4.72 22.08
CA GLY A 92 10.18 3.78 22.17
C GLY A 92 10.07 2.37 21.57
N ALA A 93 9.00 1.94 20.90
CA ALA A 93 8.92 0.53 20.47
C ALA A 93 7.96 0.19 19.30
N THR A 94 7.73 1.05 18.31
CA THR A 94 7.05 0.59 17.08
C THR A 94 7.91 0.86 15.87
N ILE A 95 8.83 -0.06 15.55
CA ILE A 95 9.51 -0.07 14.26
C ILE A 95 8.43 -0.15 13.18
N SER A 96 8.30 0.90 12.36
CA SER A 96 7.43 0.89 11.17
C SER A 96 7.62 -0.43 10.42
N ARG A 97 6.53 -1.16 10.14
CA ARG A 97 6.68 -2.47 9.47
C ARG A 97 7.21 -2.23 8.06
N PRO A 98 8.09 -3.10 7.53
CA PRO A 98 8.60 -2.95 6.17
C PRO A 98 7.49 -2.76 5.11
N VAL A 99 6.36 -3.46 5.31
CA VAL A 99 5.15 -3.39 4.48
C VAL A 99 4.60 -1.97 4.38
N ASP A 100 4.54 -1.24 5.49
CA ASP A 100 3.98 0.12 5.57
C ASP A 100 4.89 1.10 4.82
N CYS A 101 6.20 0.98 5.05
CA CYS A 101 7.19 1.82 4.40
C CYS A 101 7.22 1.61 2.89
N VAL A 102 7.28 0.35 2.43
CA VAL A 102 7.38 0.05 1.00
C VAL A 102 6.08 0.41 0.27
N GLY A 103 4.92 0.21 0.90
CA GLY A 103 3.64 0.68 0.34
C GLY A 103 3.63 2.19 0.14
N LEU A 104 4.00 2.97 1.16
CA LEU A 104 4.08 4.43 1.05
C LEU A 104 5.09 4.87 -0.01
N GLN A 105 6.30 4.30 0.00
CA GLN A 105 7.34 4.65 -0.98
C GLN A 105 6.92 4.32 -2.42
N THR A 106 6.21 3.20 -2.62
CA THR A 106 5.64 2.84 -3.93
C THR A 106 4.61 3.89 -4.36
N TYR A 107 3.75 4.33 -3.44
CA TYR A 107 2.74 5.34 -3.74
C TYR A 107 3.40 6.67 -4.12
N LEU A 108 4.36 7.15 -3.32
CA LEU A 108 5.10 8.37 -3.59
C LEU A 108 5.82 8.32 -4.95
N ALA A 109 6.48 7.18 -5.24
CA ALA A 109 7.17 6.97 -6.52
C ALA A 109 6.23 7.03 -7.72
N LEU A 110 5.01 6.47 -7.61
CA LEU A 110 4.02 6.48 -8.68
C LEU A 110 3.30 7.83 -8.82
N CYS A 111 3.01 8.50 -7.70
CA CYS A 111 2.03 9.57 -7.64
C CYS A 111 2.58 10.98 -7.43
N GLU A 112 3.76 11.13 -6.84
CA GLU A 112 4.30 12.45 -6.51
C GLU A 112 5.51 12.84 -7.37
N GLY A 113 6.06 11.88 -8.13
CA GLY A 113 7.24 12.08 -8.96
C GLY A 113 8.47 12.47 -8.12
N ILE A 114 9.64 12.54 -8.74
CA ILE A 114 10.89 12.97 -8.06
C ILE A 114 10.83 14.47 -7.69
N HIS A 115 9.81 15.21 -8.13
CA HIS A 115 9.71 16.67 -8.03
C HIS A 115 8.45 17.23 -7.33
N GLY A 116 7.56 16.39 -6.79
CA GLY A 116 6.46 16.85 -5.93
C GLY A 116 5.41 17.73 -6.61
N ASP A 117 5.31 17.70 -7.94
CA ASP A 117 4.34 18.49 -8.72
C ASP A 117 3.00 17.76 -8.91
N GLY A 118 2.89 16.51 -8.44
CA GLY A 118 1.68 15.69 -8.59
C GLY A 118 1.46 15.20 -10.03
N SER A 119 2.46 15.33 -10.90
CA SER A 119 2.48 14.61 -12.17
C SER A 119 2.83 13.14 -11.91
N PRO A 120 2.11 12.17 -12.51
CA PRO A 120 2.52 10.78 -12.40
C PRO A 120 3.95 10.64 -12.92
N ALA A 121 4.78 9.87 -12.23
CA ALA A 121 6.09 9.52 -12.74
C ALA A 121 5.87 8.84 -14.10
N ARG A 122 6.25 9.51 -15.18
CA ARG A 122 6.31 8.89 -16.50
C ARG A 122 7.28 7.71 -16.39
N SER A 123 6.74 6.50 -16.31
CA SER A 123 7.51 5.28 -16.52
C SER A 123 8.20 5.39 -17.89
N PRO A 124 9.54 5.33 -17.98
CA PRO A 124 10.25 5.44 -19.26
C PRO A 124 10.09 4.21 -20.16
N LEU A 125 9.23 3.24 -19.80
CA LEU A 125 9.18 1.93 -20.45
C LEU A 125 8.45 1.91 -21.81
N HIS A 126 8.03 3.06 -22.35
CA HIS A 126 7.25 3.10 -23.58
C HIS A 126 7.78 4.07 -24.66
N GLU A 127 9.08 4.41 -24.62
CA GLU A 127 9.69 5.36 -25.58
C GLU A 127 10.87 4.78 -26.38
N SER A 128 11.02 3.45 -26.44
CA SER A 128 12.09 2.80 -27.22
C SER A 128 11.62 2.06 -28.48
N LEU A 129 10.41 2.35 -28.97
CA LEU A 129 9.89 1.76 -30.22
C LEU A 129 9.16 2.82 -31.06
N GLN A 130 9.89 3.86 -31.50
CA GLN A 130 9.60 4.61 -32.72
C GLN A 130 10.91 4.97 -33.43
#